data_AF-A0A3B3BG34-F1
#
_entry.id   AF-A0A3B3BG34-F1
#
_cell.length_a   1.000
_cell.length_b   1.000
_cell.length_c   1.000
_cell.angle_alpha   90.00
_cell.angle_beta   90.00
_cell.angle_gamma   90.00
#
_symmetry.space_group_name_H-M   'P 1'
#
loop_
_entity.id
_entity.type
_entity.pdbx_description
1 polymer ?
#
loop_
_entity_poly.entity_id
_entity_poly.type
_entity_poly.pdbx_seq_one_letter_code
_entity_poly.pdbx_strand_id
1 'polypeptide(L)' 'LQGQNQHLQKDFFLYNASKAKCKTYINLREVTERFRLPPGEYVILPTTFKAHEEGEFLLRVFSENKSTSEPLCLSADPIW' A
#
# COMPACT_ATOMS: atom_id res chain seq x y z
N LEU A 1 8.26 12.50 -0.70
CA LEU A 1 7.76 12.36 -2.09
C LEU A 1 6.95 13.60 -2.45
N GLN A 2 7.59 14.77 -2.35
CA GLN A 2 6.88 16.02 -2.55
C GLN A 2 6.79 16.31 -4.04
N GLY A 3 5.56 16.23 -4.56
CA GLY A 3 5.15 16.84 -5.81
C GLY A 3 5.71 16.19 -7.06
N GLN A 4 5.18 15.04 -7.45
CA GLN A 4 4.71 14.69 -8.80
C GLN A 4 3.96 13.36 -8.70
N ASN A 5 2.99 13.14 -9.59
CA ASN A 5 2.25 11.89 -9.79
C ASN A 5 3.22 10.78 -10.28
N GLN A 6 4.22 10.47 -9.46
CA GLN A 6 5.39 9.68 -9.83
C GLN A 6 5.08 8.22 -9.57
N HIS A 7 4.75 7.57 -10.67
CA HIS A 7 4.78 6.14 -10.82
C HIS A 7 6.02 5.52 -10.15
N LEU A 8 5.82 4.70 -9.12
CA LEU A 8 6.90 3.98 -8.44
C LEU A 8 7.32 2.78 -9.27
N GLN A 9 8.56 2.80 -9.74
CA GLN A 9 9.12 1.69 -10.52
C GLN A 9 9.47 0.49 -9.64
N LYS A 10 9.64 -0.65 -10.30
CA LYS A 10 10.08 -1.92 -9.75
C LYS A 10 11.21 -1.80 -8.71
N ASP A 11 12.26 -1.09 -9.08
CA ASP A 11 13.45 -0.96 -8.25
C ASP A 11 13.18 -0.27 -6.91
N PHE A 12 12.18 0.61 -6.84
CA PHE A 12 11.77 1.21 -5.57
C PHE A 12 11.41 0.13 -4.55
N PHE A 13 10.61 -0.87 -4.92
CA PHE A 13 10.17 -1.91 -3.99
C PHE A 13 11.25 -2.97 -3.70
N LEU A 14 12.19 -3.18 -4.63
CA LEU A 14 13.33 -4.07 -4.42
C LEU A 14 14.32 -3.52 -3.39
N TYR A 15 14.53 -2.21 -3.39
CA TYR A 15 15.55 -1.56 -2.55
C TYR A 15 14.99 -0.82 -1.33
N ASN A 16 13.66 -0.73 -1.18
CA ASN A 16 13.02 -0.13 0.00
C ASN A 16 12.19 -1.15 0.76
N ALA A 17 12.65 -1.51 1.96
CA ALA A 17 11.88 -2.37 2.86
C ALA A 17 10.58 -1.67 3.32
N SER A 18 9.51 -2.45 3.45
CA SER A 18 8.25 -1.93 3.99
C SER A 18 8.41 -1.45 5.43
N LYS A 19 7.84 -0.28 5.74
CA LYS A 19 7.84 0.27 7.11
C LYS A 19 6.82 -0.39 8.01
N ALA A 20 5.74 -0.89 7.42
CA ALA A 20 4.66 -1.63 8.05
C ALA A 20 4.03 -2.59 7.03
N LYS A 21 3.46 -3.70 7.50
CA LYS A 21 2.71 -4.66 6.69
C LYS A 21 1.81 -5.50 7.58
N CYS A 22 0.79 -6.12 6.99
CA CYS A 22 0.01 -7.16 7.66
C CYS A 22 0.89 -8.34 8.04
N LYS A 23 0.60 -9.00 9.17
CA LYS A 23 1.39 -10.15 9.64
C LYS A 23 1.31 -11.34 8.69
N THR A 24 0.14 -11.56 8.11
CA THR A 24 -0.17 -12.69 7.23
C THR A 24 -1.20 -12.29 6.18
N TYR A 25 -1.10 -12.86 4.98
CA TYR A 25 -2.24 -12.92 4.07
C TYR A 25 -3.27 -13.91 4.63
N ILE A 26 -4.53 -13.49 4.68
CA ILE A 26 -5.62 -14.31 5.21
C ILE A 26 -6.86 -14.14 4.34
N ASN A 27 -7.59 -15.23 4.11
CA ASN A 27 -8.83 -15.22 3.35
C ASN A 27 -10.00 -14.78 4.24
N LEU A 28 -9.97 -13.52 4.67
CA LEU A 28 -11.09 -12.85 5.33
C LEU A 28 -11.59 -11.72 4.43
N ARG A 29 -12.86 -11.37 4.60
CA ARG A 29 -13.48 -10.24 3.89
C ARG A 29 -12.76 -8.90 4.15
N GLU A 30 -12.18 -8.74 5.33
CA GLU A 30 -11.44 -7.55 5.72
C GLU A 30 -10.20 -7.93 6.53
N VAL A 31 -9.12 -7.17 6.30
CA VAL A 31 -7.92 -7.19 7.14
C VAL A 31 -7.68 -5.77 7.63
N THR A 32 -7.61 -5.60 8.95
CA THR A 32 -7.41 -4.31 9.61
C THR A 32 -6.22 -4.40 10.55
N GLU A 33 -5.29 -3.45 10.44
CA GLU A 33 -4.10 -3.35 11.27
C GLU A 33 -3.93 -1.91 11.78
N ARG A 34 -3.39 -1.76 12.98
CA ARG A 34 -3.09 -0.45 13.57
C ARG A 34 -1.58 -0.25 13.65
N PHE A 35 -1.10 0.79 12.98
CA PHE A 35 0.31 1.15 12.97
C PHE A 35 0.58 2.44 13.73
N ARG A 36 1.81 2.56 14.24
CA ARG A 36 2.38 3.82 14.70
C ARG A 36 3.64 4.07 13.87
N LEU A 37 3.60 5.09 13.04
CA LEU A 37 4.68 5.45 12.13
C LEU A 37 5.19 6.85 12.47
N PRO A 38 6.48 7.14 12.26
CA PRO A 38 6.97 8.52 12.28
C PRO A 38 6.21 9.39 11.26
N PRO A 39 6.09 10.71 11.48
CA PRO A 39 5.53 11.61 10.48
C PRO A 39 6.27 11.48 9.14
N GLY A 40 5.52 11.38 8.04
CA GLY A 40 6.08 11.21 6.71
C GLY A 40 5.02 10.81 5.68
N GLU A 41 5.45 10.64 4.44
CA GLU A 41 4.61 10.17 3.34
C GLU A 41 4.82 8.67 3.14
N TYR A 42 3.73 7.93 3.03
CA TYR A 42 3.72 6.49 2.92
C TYR A 42 2.87 6.06 1.73
N VAL A 43 3.25 4.95 1.11
CA VAL A 43 2.46 4.28 0.09
C VAL A 43 1.88 3.01 0.69
N ILE A 44 0.57 2.83 0.51
CA ILE A 44 -0.14 1.62 0.90
C ILE A 44 -0.31 0.77 -0.36
N LEU A 45 0.17 -0.47 -0.31
CA LEU A 45 0.03 -1.44 -1.39
C LEU A 45 -1.00 -2.52 -1.01
N PRO A 46 -2.27 -2.38 -1.42
CA PRO A 46 -3.24 -3.48 -1.30
C PRO A 46 -2.91 -4.55 -2.35
N THR A 47 -2.70 -5.79 -1.90
CA THR A 47 -2.25 -6.91 -2.75
C THR A 47 -2.95 -8.20 -2.35
N THR A 48 -3.05 -9.14 -3.29
CA THR A 48 -3.44 -10.53 -3.05
C THR A 48 -2.20 -11.37 -2.72
N PHE A 49 -2.40 -12.60 -2.23
CA PHE A 49 -1.27 -13.47 -1.92
C PHE A 49 -0.58 -13.98 -3.19
N LYS A 50 -1.37 -14.33 -4.22
CA LYS A 50 -0.83 -14.77 -5.51
C LYS A 50 -0.96 -13.64 -6.52
N ALA A 51 0.05 -13.55 -7.38
CA ALA A 51 -0.01 -12.72 -8.57
C ALA A 51 -1.20 -13.11 -9.45
N HIS A 52 -1.70 -12.15 -10.22
CA HIS A 52 -2.80 -12.32 -11.17
C HIS A 52 -4.16 -12.73 -10.56
N GLU A 53 -4.35 -12.54 -9.26
CA GLU A 53 -5.68 -12.64 -8.64
C GLU A 53 -6.40 -11.30 -8.77
N GLU A 54 -7.46 -11.27 -9.58
CA GLU A 54 -8.32 -10.10 -9.73
C GLU A 54 -9.32 -10.02 -8.58
N GLY A 55 -9.63 -8.79 -8.16
CA GLY A 55 -10.64 -8.56 -7.13
C GLY A 55 -10.90 -7.07 -6.91
N GLU A 56 -12.14 -6.76 -6.56
CA GLU A 56 -12.50 -5.42 -6.08
C GLU A 56 -12.17 -5.30 -4.60
N PHE A 57 -11.68 -4.13 -4.19
CA PHE A 57 -11.35 -3.87 -2.78
C PHE A 57 -11.76 -2.46 -2.37
N LEU A 58 -11.88 -2.27 -1.06
CA LEU A 58 -12.08 -0.96 -0.44
C LEU A 58 -10.96 -0.73 0.58
N LEU A 59 -10.17 0.32 0.36
CA LEU A 59 -9.17 0.77 1.33
C LEU A 59 -9.75 1.90 2.19
N ARG A 60 -9.69 1.75 3.51
CA ARG A 60 -10.10 2.77 4.49
C ARG A 60 -8.91 3.14 5.36
N VAL A 61 -8.61 4.44 5.44
CA VAL A 61 -7.51 4.97 6.26
C VAL A 61 -8.09 5.82 7.38
N PHE A 62 -7.84 5.42 8.62
CA PHE A 62 -8.19 6.18 9.82
C PHE A 62 -6.91 6.69 10.46
N SER A 63 -6.84 8.00 10.70
CA SER A 63 -5.70 8.66 11.32
C SER A 63 -6.16 9.43 12.55
N GLU A 64 -5.33 9.43 13.60
CA GLU A 64 -5.60 10.19 14.83
C GLU A 64 -5.51 11.70 14.56
N ASN A 65 -4.52 12.10 13.76
CA ASN A 65 -4.34 13.47 13.29
C ASN A 65 -4.82 13.59 11.84
N LYS A 66 -5.10 14.83 11.40
CA LYS A 66 -5.45 15.08 9.99
C LYS A 66 -4.38 14.54 9.05
N SER A 67 -4.81 13.73 8.10
CA SER A 67 -3.99 13.20 7.00
C SER A 67 -4.77 13.31 5.71
N THR A 68 -4.05 13.53 4.61
CA THR A 68 -4.60 13.40 3.25
C THR A 68 -4.17 12.05 2.66
N SER A 69 -4.95 11.56 1.69
CA SER A 69 -4.62 10.36 0.92
C SER A 69 -5.11 10.54 -0.50
N GLU A 70 -4.29 10.18 -1.47
CA GLU A 70 -4.61 10.25 -2.89
C GLU A 70 -4.28 8.91 -3.57
N PRO A 71 -5.07 8.49 -4.57
CA PRO A 71 -4.76 7.29 -5.33
C PRO A 71 -3.49 7.53 -6.17
N LEU A 72 -2.58 6.56 -6.15
CA LEU A 72 -1.39 6.55 -6.99
C LEU A 72 -1.57 5.54 -8.13
N CYS A 73 -1.33 5.96 -9.37
CA CYS A 73 -1.32 5.04 -10.51
C CYS A 73 -0.02 4.23 -10.52
N LEU A 74 -0.13 2.91 -10.33
CA LEU A 74 0.98 1.96 -10.53
C LEU A 74 0.83 1.39 -11.95
N SER A 75 1.84 1.54 -12.80
CA SER A 75 1.94 0.85 -14.11
C SER A 75 2.70 -0.48 -13.98
N ALA A 76 2.80 -1.01 -12.76
CA ALA A 76 3.32 -2.35 -12.56
C ALA A 76 2.32 -3.34 -13.15
N ASP A 77 2.75 -4.09 -14.16
CA ASP A 77 2.15 -5.38 -14.45
C ASP A 77 2.04 -6.17 -13.12
N PRO A 78 0.93 -6.90 -12.88
CA PRO A 78 0.59 -7.50 -11.59
C PRO A 78 1.46 -8.73 -11.23
N ILE A 79 2.79 -8.60 -11.36
CA ILE A 79 3.81 -9.63 -11.17
C ILE A 79 4.67 -9.33 -9.92
N TRP A 80 4.14 -8.56 -8.97
CA TRP A 80 4.69 -8.50 -7.60
C TRP A 80 4.00 -9.51 -6.70
#